data_AF-A0A1F6JJV9-F1
#
_entry.id   AF-A0A1F6JJV9-F1
#
_cell.length_a   1.000
_cell.length_b   1.000
_cell.length_c   1.000
_cell.angle_alpha   90.00
_cell.angle_beta   90.00
_cell.angle_gamma   90.00
#
_symmetry.space_group_name_H-M   'P 1'
#
loop_
_entity.id
_entity.type
_entity.pdbx_description
1 polymer ?
#
loop_
_entity_poly.entity_id
_entity_poly.type
_entity_poly.pdbx_seq_one_letter_code
_entity_poly.pdbx_strand_id
1 'polypeptide(L)'
;MNSKKKSTLALAEAVAYFTKNNESVFVPFSDTDKYDLIVDRKGSLKRVQCKYTNYKEPSGAFIVDLTTFGGYREKTYHTKYKDGDFDFLFVFCGDQTKYLIPGERVLGKSHISIGVRSWKEFIIN
;
A
#
# COMPACT_ATOMS: atom_id res chain seq x y z
N MET A 1 7.31 -3.96 16.04
CA MET A 1 6.80 -4.87 14.99
C MET A 1 7.76 -4.87 13.81
N ASN A 2 8.20 -6.05 13.33
CA ASN A 2 9.11 -6.14 12.19
C ASN A 2 8.38 -5.84 10.85
N SER A 3 9.13 -5.63 9.77
CA SER A 3 8.59 -5.26 8.45
C SER A 3 7.61 -6.29 7.89
N LYS A 4 7.91 -7.59 8.03
CA LYS A 4 7.01 -8.67 7.56
C LYS A 4 5.65 -8.63 8.25
N LYS A 5 5.62 -8.52 9.59
CA LYS A 5 4.36 -8.40 10.36
C LYS A 5 3.57 -7.14 10.00
N LYS A 6 4.27 -6.02 9.73
CA LYS A 6 3.63 -4.78 9.23
C LYS A 6 2.92 -5.02 7.88
N SER A 7 3.59 -5.71 6.96
CA SER A 7 3.03 -6.06 5.65
C SER A 7 1.80 -6.97 5.79
N THR A 8 1.91 -8.03 6.59
CA THR A 8 0.80 -8.96 6.85
C THR A 8 -0.41 -8.26 7.46
N LEU A 9 -0.20 -7.32 8.38
CA LEU A 9 -1.29 -6.55 8.99
C LEU A 9 -2.00 -5.65 7.96
N ALA A 10 -1.25 -4.95 7.11
CA ALA A 10 -1.86 -4.15 6.04
C ALA A 10 -2.66 -5.00 5.05
N LEU A 11 -2.13 -6.16 4.67
CA LEU A 11 -2.80 -7.13 3.80
C LEU A 11 -4.12 -7.62 4.43
N ALA A 12 -4.10 -8.00 5.71
CA ALA A 12 -5.31 -8.44 6.42
C ALA A 12 -6.39 -7.35 6.46
N GLU A 13 -6.02 -6.11 6.76
CA GLU A 13 -6.95 -4.98 6.75
C GLU A 13 -7.47 -4.66 5.35
N ALA A 14 -6.65 -4.82 4.31
CA ALA A 14 -7.06 -4.65 2.92
C ALA A 14 -8.11 -5.71 2.53
N VAL A 15 -7.83 -6.99 2.83
CA VAL A 15 -8.78 -8.09 2.60
C VAL A 15 -10.09 -7.83 3.32
N ALA A 16 -10.05 -7.40 4.58
CA ALA A 16 -11.24 -7.09 5.37
C ALA A 16 -12.04 -5.93 4.75
N TYR A 17 -11.36 -4.86 4.31
CA TYR A 17 -12.00 -3.72 3.65
C TYR A 17 -12.68 -4.13 2.33
N PHE A 18 -11.96 -4.80 1.43
CA PHE A 18 -12.50 -5.15 0.12
C PHE A 18 -13.63 -6.18 0.22
N THR A 19 -13.49 -7.18 1.10
CA THR A 19 -14.55 -8.16 1.37
C THR A 19 -15.82 -7.48 1.91
N LYS A 20 -15.69 -6.52 2.84
CA LYS A 20 -16.85 -5.76 3.35
C LYS A 20 -17.56 -4.93 2.29
N ASN A 21 -16.85 -4.57 1.22
CA ASN A 21 -17.40 -3.84 0.08
C ASN A 21 -17.93 -4.77 -1.03
N ASN A 22 -18.06 -6.08 -0.77
CA ASN A 22 -18.46 -7.11 -1.75
C ASN A 22 -17.52 -7.17 -2.97
N GLU A 23 -16.24 -6.81 -2.79
CA GLU A 23 -15.21 -6.96 -3.82
C GLU A 23 -14.47 -8.28 -3.58
N SER A 24 -14.43 -9.15 -4.60
CA SER A 24 -13.72 -10.44 -4.52
C SER A 24 -12.22 -10.20 -4.44
N VAL A 25 -11.54 -10.88 -3.51
CA VAL A 25 -10.09 -10.73 -3.28
C VAL A 25 -9.34 -11.98 -3.72
N PHE A 26 -8.28 -11.79 -4.49
CA PHE A 26 -7.36 -12.83 -4.95
C PHE A 26 -5.97 -12.54 -4.36
N VAL A 27 -5.40 -13.52 -3.66
CA VAL A 27 -4.07 -13.39 -3.06
C VAL A 27 -3.07 -14.20 -3.90
N PRO A 28 -2.03 -13.57 -4.48
CA PRO A 28 -0.97 -14.27 -5.19
C PRO A 28 -0.27 -15.30 -4.30
N PHE A 29 0.18 -16.39 -4.91
CA PHE A 29 1.01 -17.38 -4.21
C PHE A 29 2.46 -16.89 -4.01
N SER A 30 2.96 -16.06 -4.92
CA SER A 30 4.29 -15.43 -4.87
C SER A 30 4.30 -14.16 -4.02
N ASP A 31 5.42 -13.89 -3.35
CA ASP A 31 5.69 -12.66 -2.60
C ASP A 31 6.72 -11.74 -3.31
N THR A 32 7.00 -12.02 -4.58
CA THR A 32 8.00 -11.30 -5.39
C THR A 32 7.40 -10.21 -6.27
N ASP A 33 6.07 -10.14 -6.32
CA ASP A 33 5.33 -9.19 -7.16
C ASP A 33 5.34 -7.78 -6.57
N LYS A 34 5.00 -6.79 -7.40
CA LYS A 34 4.92 -5.37 -6.99
C LYS A 34 3.58 -5.00 -6.34
N TYR A 35 2.72 -5.98 -6.10
CA TYR A 35 1.41 -5.86 -5.48
C TYR A 35 1.21 -7.05 -4.54
N ASP A 36 0.39 -6.88 -3.51
CA ASP A 36 0.15 -7.90 -2.49
C ASP A 36 -1.15 -8.68 -2.72
N LEU A 37 -2.12 -8.09 -3.43
CA LEU A 37 -3.39 -8.71 -3.76
C LEU A 37 -3.97 -8.15 -5.07
N ILE A 38 -4.97 -8.84 -5.61
CA ILE A 38 -5.83 -8.36 -6.69
C ILE A 38 -7.26 -8.33 -6.18
N VAL A 39 -8.03 -7.32 -6.57
CA VAL A 39 -9.48 -7.27 -6.32
C VAL A 39 -10.27 -7.20 -7.61
N ASP A 40 -11.42 -7.87 -7.65
CA ASP A 40 -12.44 -7.64 -8.67
C ASP A 40 -13.36 -6.50 -8.19
N ARG A 41 -13.19 -5.35 -8.82
CA ARG A 41 -13.97 -4.15 -8.54
C ARG A 41 -14.89 -3.87 -9.71
N LYS A 42 -16.14 -4.34 -9.60
CA LYS A 42 -17.21 -4.18 -10.60
C LYS A 42 -16.82 -4.76 -11.99
N GLY A 43 -16.25 -5.96 -12.01
CA GLY A 43 -15.82 -6.65 -13.22
C GLY A 43 -14.44 -6.21 -13.75
N SER A 44 -13.74 -5.33 -13.03
CA SER A 44 -12.38 -4.89 -13.37
C SER A 44 -11.40 -5.38 -12.32
N LEU A 45 -10.41 -6.15 -12.76
CA LEU A 45 -9.31 -6.58 -11.88
C LEU A 45 -8.38 -5.41 -11.59
N LYS A 46 -8.07 -5.20 -10.30
CA LYS A 46 -7.20 -4.13 -9.81
C LYS A 46 -6.15 -4.71 -8.89
N ARG A 47 -4.88 -4.50 -9.23
CA ARG A 47 -3.72 -4.88 -8.41
C ARG A 47 -3.53 -3.87 -7.30
N VAL A 48 -3.34 -4.34 -6.08
CA VAL A 48 -3.23 -3.50 -4.88
C VAL A 48 -1.94 -3.80 -4.15
N GLN A 49 -1.12 -2.77 -3.95
CA GLN A 49 0.00 -2.79 -3.01
C GLN A 49 -0.50 -2.29 -1.65
N CYS A 50 -0.20 -3.03 -0.59
CA CYS A 50 -0.52 -2.73 0.79
C CYS A 50 0.70 -2.19 1.53
N LYS A 51 0.51 -1.14 2.32
CA LYS A 51 1.53 -0.58 3.22
C LYS A 51 0.95 -0.35 4.60
N TYR A 52 1.75 -0.60 5.62
CA TYR A 52 1.44 -0.16 6.98
C TYR A 52 2.42 0.92 7.40
N THR A 53 1.91 1.97 8.06
CA THR A 53 2.74 2.95 8.74
C THR A 53 2.21 3.31 10.11
N ASN A 54 3.12 3.43 11.06
CA ASN A 54 2.87 4.02 12.38
C ASN A 54 3.86 5.13 12.70
N TYR A 55 4.69 5.51 11.72
CA TYR A 55 5.68 6.56 11.91
C TYR A 55 5.02 7.91 11.59
N LYS A 56 4.94 8.77 12.61
CA LYS A 56 4.44 10.13 12.51
C LYS A 56 5.60 11.12 12.55
N GLU A 57 5.57 12.10 11.68
CA GLU A 57 6.39 13.31 11.81
C GLU A 57 5.89 14.18 12.97
N PRO A 58 6.71 15.13 13.47
CA PRO A 58 6.26 16.11 14.47
C PRO A 58 5.02 16.91 14.05
N SER A 59 4.79 17.05 12.74
CA SER A 59 3.59 17.66 12.16
C SER A 59 2.30 16.88 12.42
N GLY A 60 2.40 15.61 12.83
CA GLY A 60 1.29 14.68 12.99
C GLY A 60 0.97 13.85 11.74
N ALA A 61 1.65 14.10 10.62
CA ALA A 61 1.46 13.34 9.39
C ALA A 61 2.16 11.97 9.46
N PHE A 62 1.54 10.94 8.89
CA PHE A 62 2.18 9.64 8.73
C PHE A 62 3.05 9.61 7.48
N ILE A 63 4.22 8.99 7.56
CA ILE A 63 5.07 8.76 6.40
C ILE A 63 4.93 7.33 5.92
N VAL A 64 4.63 7.19 4.64
CA VAL A 64 4.55 5.91 3.93
C VAL A 64 5.80 5.77 3.07
N ASP A 65 6.59 4.75 3.35
CA ASP A 65 7.74 4.38 2.52
C ASP A 65 7.26 3.64 1.26
N LEU A 66 7.63 4.20 0.10
CA LEU A 66 7.28 3.69 -1.23
C LEU A 66 8.49 3.07 -1.93
N THR A 67 9.65 3.03 -1.29
CA THR A 67 10.80 2.34 -1.85
C THR A 67 10.58 0.83 -1.80
N THR A 68 10.90 0.16 -2.89
CA THR A 68 10.99 -1.30 -2.92
C THR A 68 12.44 -1.73 -2.86
N PHE A 69 12.70 -2.72 -2.01
CA PHE A 69 14.02 -3.31 -1.86
C PHE A 69 14.15 -4.46 -2.86
N GLY A 70 15.04 -4.28 -3.84
CA GLY A 70 15.51 -5.36 -4.70
C GLY A 70 16.99 -5.56 -4.46
N GLY A 71 17.43 -6.81 -4.27
CA GLY A 71 18.85 -7.09 -4.10
C GLY A 71 19.18 -8.53 -4.47
N TYR A 72 20.30 -8.69 -5.19
CA TYR A 72 20.97 -9.97 -5.36
C TYR A 72 22.40 -9.82 -4.82
N ARG A 73 22.74 -10.63 -3.82
CA ARG A 73 24.03 -10.64 -3.12
C ARG A 73 24.39 -9.28 -2.48
N GLU A 74 25.30 -8.53 -3.09
CA GLU A 74 26.03 -7.39 -2.49
C GLU A 74 25.48 -6.01 -2.88
N LYS A 75 24.44 -5.94 -3.71
CA LYS A 75 23.86 -4.67 -4.15
C LYS A 75 22.41 -4.56 -3.73
N THR A 76 22.14 -3.60 -2.85
CA THR A 76 20.78 -3.14 -2.52
C THR A 76 20.40 -2.05 -3.51
N TYR A 77 19.34 -2.27 -4.27
CA TYR A 77 18.76 -1.26 -5.14
C TYR A 77 17.47 -0.75 -4.51
N HIS A 78 17.40 0.57 -4.34
CA HIS A 78 16.14 1.25 -4.05
C HIS A 78 15.46 1.56 -5.36
N THR A 79 14.35 0.89 -5.63
CA THR A 79 13.56 1.17 -6.83
C THR A 79 12.23 1.80 -6.45
N LYS A 80 11.85 2.83 -7.21
CA LYS A 80 10.57 3.51 -7.10
C LYS A 80 9.53 2.77 -7.93
N TYR A 81 8.27 2.86 -7.53
CA TYR A 81 7.18 2.30 -8.31
C TYR A 81 7.05 2.98 -9.68
N LYS A 82 6.80 2.15 -10.69
CA LYS A 82 6.60 2.52 -12.08
C LYS A 82 5.14 2.39 -12.45
N ASP A 83 4.78 3.03 -13.57
CA ASP A 83 3.47 2.82 -14.16
C ASP A 83 3.26 1.33 -14.47
N GLY A 84 2.07 0.85 -14.16
CA GLY A 84 1.72 -0.56 -14.29
C GLY A 84 2.29 -1.49 -13.21
N ASP A 85 2.98 -1.04 -12.16
CA ASP A 85 3.38 -1.93 -11.04
C ASP A 85 2.14 -2.39 -10.23
N PHE A 86 1.21 -1.47 -9.97
CA PHE A 86 -0.08 -1.72 -9.31
C PHE A 86 -1.08 -0.61 -9.64
N ASP A 87 -2.37 -0.87 -9.43
CA ASP A 87 -3.46 0.08 -9.70
C ASP A 87 -3.81 0.93 -8.47
N PHE A 88 -3.75 0.35 -7.27
CA PHE A 88 -3.99 1.06 -6.00
C PHE A 88 -2.91 0.80 -4.96
N LEU A 89 -2.62 1.83 -4.17
CA LEU A 89 -1.90 1.75 -2.91
C LEU A 89 -2.91 1.80 -1.75
N PHE A 90 -3.07 0.68 -1.05
CA PHE A 90 -3.79 0.62 0.20
C PHE A 90 -2.83 0.93 1.37
N VAL A 91 -3.18 1.89 2.21
CA VAL A 91 -2.36 2.26 3.38
C VAL A 91 -3.16 2.09 4.66
N PHE A 92 -2.63 1.30 5.59
CA PHE A 92 -3.16 1.17 6.94
C PHE A 92 -2.28 1.94 7.94
N CYS A 93 -2.88 2.88 8.67
CA CYS A 93 -2.19 3.72 9.64
C CYS A 93 -2.34 3.16 11.06
N GLY A 94 -1.36 3.47 11.92
CA GLY A 94 -1.38 3.03 13.32
C GLY A 94 -2.53 3.58 14.17
N ASP A 95 -3.30 4.56 13.67
CA ASP A 95 -4.52 5.08 14.30
C ASP A 95 -5.81 4.54 13.65
N GLN A 96 -5.71 3.41 12.96
CA GLN A 96 -6.79 2.72 12.25
C GLN A 96 -7.30 3.40 10.98
N THR A 97 -6.78 4.59 10.63
CA THR A 97 -7.12 5.26 9.37
C THR A 97 -6.64 4.44 8.17
N LYS A 98 -7.49 4.32 7.16
CA LYS A 98 -7.19 3.60 5.91
C LYS A 98 -7.25 4.55 4.73
N TYR A 99 -6.37 4.35 3.76
CA TYR A 99 -6.35 5.09 2.50
C TYR A 99 -6.35 4.12 1.32
N LEU A 100 -7.04 4.49 0.23
CA LEU A 100 -6.98 3.82 -1.06
C LEU A 100 -6.60 4.83 -2.16
N ILE A 101 -5.32 4.86 -2.50
CA ILE A 101 -4.72 5.87 -3.36
C ILE A 101 -4.46 5.29 -4.75
N PRO A 102 -4.86 5.94 -5.85
CA PRO A 102 -4.48 5.49 -7.21
C PRO A 102 -2.96 5.44 -7.39
N GLY A 103 -2.46 4.35 -7.97
CA GLY A 103 -1.02 4.12 -8.12
C GLY A 103 -0.29 5.22 -8.91
N GLU A 104 -0.96 5.78 -9.91
CA GLU A 104 -0.47 6.93 -10.69
C GLU A 104 -0.08 8.15 -9.83
N ARG A 105 -0.71 8.34 -8.66
CA ARG A 105 -0.47 9.49 -7.78
C ARG A 105 0.83 9.37 -6.99
N VAL A 106 1.41 8.18 -6.92
CA VAL A 106 2.61 7.87 -6.13
C VAL A 106 3.83 7.50 -6.97
N LEU A 107 3.71 7.55 -8.30
CA LEU A 107 4.81 7.25 -9.23
C LEU A 107 6.02 8.16 -8.99
N GLY A 108 7.21 7.56 -9.06
CA GLY A 108 8.47 8.29 -8.92
C GLY A 108 8.77 8.84 -7.51
N LYS A 109 7.92 8.58 -6.51
CA LYS A 109 8.12 9.02 -5.13
C LYS A 109 8.83 7.95 -4.31
N SER A 110 9.70 8.35 -3.40
CA SER A 110 10.32 7.45 -2.40
C SER A 110 9.45 7.31 -1.16
N HIS A 111 8.65 8.33 -0.84
CA HIS A 111 7.70 8.32 0.26
C HIS A 111 6.56 9.32 -0.01
N ILE A 112 5.50 9.22 0.77
CA ILE A 112 4.43 10.23 0.86
C ILE A 112 4.10 10.52 2.33
N SER A 113 3.67 11.76 2.59
CA SER A 113 3.15 12.20 3.89
C SER A 113 1.62 12.31 3.82
N ILE A 114 0.90 11.61 4.70
CA ILE A 114 -0.58 11.48 4.72
C ILE A 114 -1.17 11.90 6.07
N GLY A 115 -2.43 12.35 6.10
CA GLY A 115 -3.17 12.65 7.35
C GLY A 115 -3.58 14.12 7.49
N VAL A 116 -2.63 15.02 7.75
CA VAL A 116 -2.97 16.37 8.27
C VAL A 116 -3.67 17.25 7.23
N ARG A 117 -3.16 17.31 6.00
CA ARG A 117 -3.67 18.20 4.94
C ARG A 117 -3.87 17.51 3.60
N SER A 118 -3.01 16.56 3.27
CA SER A 118 -2.98 15.91 1.96
C SER A 118 -3.65 14.52 2.00
N TRP A 119 -4.16 14.09 0.85
CA TRP A 119 -4.71 12.74 0.61
C TRP A 119 -6.01 12.41 1.34
N LYS A 120 -6.69 13.42 1.89
CA LYS A 120 -7.96 13.24 2.62
C LYS A 120 -9.06 12.67 1.74
N GLU A 121 -9.03 12.98 0.44
CA GLU A 121 -9.97 12.48 -0.56
C GLU A 121 -9.86 10.96 -0.79
N PHE A 122 -8.76 10.34 -0.33
CA PHE A 122 -8.51 8.90 -0.47
C PHE A 122 -8.76 8.11 0.82
N ILE A 123 -9.27 8.76 1.88
CA ILE A 123 -9.65 8.07 3.12
C ILE A 123 -10.84 7.16 2.83
N ILE A 124 -10.79 5.94 3.36
CA ILE A 124 -11.82 4.91 3.23
C ILE A 124 -12.23 4.39 4.61
N ASN A 125 -13.48 3.94 4.71
CA ASN A 125 -14.09 3.41 5.94
C ASN A 125 -13.90 1.90 6.07
#